data_AF-A0A7Z2SNI0-F1
#
_entry.id   AF-A0A7Z2SNI0-F1
#
_cell.length_a   1.000
_cell.length_b   1.000
_cell.length_c   1.000
_cell.angle_alpha   90.00
_cell.angle_beta   90.00
_cell.angle_gamma   90.00
#
_symmetry.space_group_name_H-M   'P 1'
#
loop_
_entity.id
_entity.type
_entity.pdbx_description
1 polymer ?
#
loop_
_entity_poly.entity_id
_entity_poly.type
_entity_poly.pdbx_seq_one_letter_code
_entity_poly.pdbx_strand_id
1 'polypeptide(L)'
;MITLYHCDGARSFRPLWMLEEMGLPYELKMLPFPPRVLAKEYLAINPLGTIPFMIDGETKMTESSGICYYLGTRYGPTPLVVGMDDPAYGAFLNWMYFSDATLTFPQTLVLRYSQLEPEERRNPQVAGDYAKWFLGRLRAVEAATANAENLCAGRFTAADIVNGYALRLAGNIGLAKDFGPNVRAYWARLQEREGYQRAVAAERKAGVEQNVAPRIRA
;
A
#
# COMPACT_ATOMS: atom_id res chain seq x y z
N MET A 1 18.60 -7.52 -10.44
CA MET A 1 18.39 -6.85 -9.14
C MET A 1 17.07 -6.13 -9.22
N ILE A 2 16.22 -6.22 -8.20
CA ILE A 2 14.92 -5.56 -8.18
C ILE A 2 15.13 -4.06 -7.93
N THR A 3 14.55 -3.20 -8.77
CA THR A 3 14.48 -1.75 -8.53
C THR A 3 13.04 -1.35 -8.27
N LEU A 4 12.78 -0.66 -7.16
CA LEU A 4 11.45 -0.15 -6.80
C LEU A 4 11.48 1.39 -6.77
N TYR A 5 10.72 2.02 -7.66
CA TYR A 5 10.45 3.46 -7.62
C TYR A 5 9.37 3.74 -6.58
N HIS A 6 9.66 4.69 -5.69
CA HIS A 6 8.92 4.90 -4.46
C HIS A 6 8.72 6.39 -4.13
N CYS A 7 7.55 6.74 -3.58
CA CYS A 7 7.28 8.03 -2.94
C CYS A 7 6.88 7.78 -1.49
N ASP A 8 7.35 8.63 -0.58
CA ASP A 8 6.93 8.62 0.82
C ASP A 8 5.40 8.65 0.96
N GLY A 9 4.87 7.72 1.78
CA GLY A 9 3.45 7.57 2.05
C GLY A 9 2.59 7.13 0.86
N ALA A 10 3.19 6.72 -0.26
CA ALA A 10 2.48 6.26 -1.45
C ALA A 10 2.25 4.74 -1.47
N ARG A 11 1.43 4.28 -2.43
CA ARG A 11 1.11 2.85 -2.62
C ARG A 11 2.34 1.96 -2.87
N SER A 12 3.48 2.55 -3.24
CA SER A 12 4.77 1.86 -3.31
C SER A 12 5.25 1.29 -1.98
N PHE A 13 4.63 1.66 -0.86
CA PHE A 13 4.92 1.01 0.40
C PHE A 13 4.47 -0.46 0.44
N ARG A 14 3.44 -0.86 -0.31
CA ARG A 14 3.01 -2.26 -0.38
C ARG A 14 4.13 -3.19 -0.88
N PRO A 15 4.73 -2.96 -2.07
CA PRO A 15 5.83 -3.80 -2.53
C PRO A 15 7.10 -3.61 -1.70
N LEU A 16 7.35 -2.43 -1.12
CA LEU A 16 8.46 -2.25 -0.19
C LEU A 16 8.31 -3.16 1.04
N TRP A 17 7.12 -3.19 1.64
CA TRP A 17 6.82 -4.08 2.75
C TRP A 17 6.91 -5.55 2.35
N MET A 18 6.42 -5.93 1.17
CA MET A 18 6.59 -7.28 0.65
C MET A 18 8.07 -7.68 0.50
N LEU A 19 8.91 -6.80 -0.05
CA LEU A 19 10.36 -7.05 -0.19
C LEU A 19 11.02 -7.28 1.17
N GLU A 20 10.64 -6.49 2.18
CA GLU A 20 11.17 -6.60 3.55
C GLU A 20 10.68 -7.83 4.31
N GLU A 21 9.43 -8.25 4.13
CA GLU A 21 8.92 -9.51 4.69
C GLU A 21 9.62 -10.72 4.06
N MET A 22 9.99 -10.63 2.78
CA MET A 22 10.70 -11.71 2.06
C MET A 22 12.23 -11.64 2.20
N GLY A 23 12.80 -10.57 2.75
CA GLY A 23 14.24 -10.36 2.83
C GLY A 23 14.93 -10.28 1.46
N LEU A 24 14.22 -9.85 0.41
CA LEU A 24 14.75 -9.78 -0.94
C LEU A 24 15.69 -8.57 -1.09
N PRO A 25 16.81 -8.69 -1.81
CA PRO A 25 17.66 -7.54 -2.12
C PRO A 25 17.01 -6.65 -3.19
N TYR A 26 16.98 -5.34 -2.94
CA TYR A 26 16.43 -4.35 -3.86
C TYR A 26 17.18 -3.01 -3.82
N GLU A 27 17.01 -2.24 -4.88
CA GLU A 27 17.35 -0.81 -4.93
C GLU A 27 16.06 0.00 -4.82
N LEU A 28 15.97 0.87 -3.81
CA LEU A 28 14.85 1.79 -3.65
C LEU A 28 15.19 3.12 -4.31
N LYS A 29 14.39 3.56 -5.28
CA LYS A 29 14.55 4.88 -5.93
C LYS A 29 13.47 5.83 -5.46
N MET A 30 13.85 6.76 -4.59
CA MET A 30 12.94 7.76 -4.05
C MET A 30 12.66 8.85 -5.08
N LEU A 31 11.39 9.22 -5.22
CA LEU A 31 10.96 10.32 -6.09
C LEU A 31 10.11 11.31 -5.28
N PRO A 32 10.17 12.62 -5.62
CA PRO A 32 9.27 13.61 -5.03
C PRO A 32 7.82 13.40 -5.52
N PHE A 33 6.84 13.65 -4.65
CA PHE A 33 5.43 13.48 -4.99
C PHE A 33 4.75 14.82 -5.36
N PRO A 34 4.00 14.90 -6.48
CA PRO A 34 3.76 13.85 -7.46
C PRO A 34 4.89 13.78 -8.53
N PRO A 35 5.41 12.58 -8.89
CA PRO A 35 6.57 12.45 -9.78
C PRO A 35 6.35 13.06 -11.16
N ARG A 36 5.16 12.88 -11.75
CA ARG A 36 4.80 13.48 -13.04
C ARG A 36 4.95 15.01 -13.12
N VAL A 37 5.01 15.70 -11.98
CA VAL A 37 5.23 17.15 -11.90
C VAL A 37 6.66 17.47 -11.48
N LEU A 38 7.16 16.79 -10.44
CA LEU A 38 8.40 17.15 -9.75
C LEU A 38 9.65 16.37 -10.24
N ALA A 39 9.48 15.32 -11.05
CA ALA A 39 10.53 14.49 -11.63
C ALA A 39 10.14 14.09 -13.07
N LYS A 40 10.09 15.06 -13.98
CA LYS A 40 9.54 14.85 -15.34
C LYS A 40 10.33 13.82 -16.16
N GLU A 41 11.62 13.69 -15.91
CA GLU A 41 12.51 12.68 -16.51
C GLU A 41 12.05 11.25 -16.20
N TYR A 42 11.34 11.02 -15.09
CA TYR A 42 10.76 9.72 -14.76
C TYR A 42 9.69 9.28 -15.77
N LEU A 43 9.10 10.20 -16.54
CA LEU A 43 8.13 9.85 -17.59
C LEU A 43 8.75 9.01 -18.72
N ALA A 44 10.07 9.08 -18.91
CA ALA A 44 10.79 8.20 -19.83
C ALA A 44 10.86 6.74 -19.33
N ILE A 45 10.64 6.51 -18.04
CA ILE A 45 10.66 5.20 -17.38
C ILE A 45 9.23 4.67 -17.22
N ASN A 46 8.34 5.49 -16.66
CA ASN A 46 6.92 5.22 -16.52
C ASN A 46 6.09 6.36 -17.13
N PRO A 47 5.49 6.18 -18.33
CA PRO A 47 4.71 7.21 -19.01
C PRO A 47 3.53 7.78 -18.20
N LEU A 48 3.01 7.02 -17.22
CA LEU A 48 1.94 7.50 -16.34
C LEU A 48 2.45 8.45 -15.25
N GLY A 49 3.76 8.44 -14.96
CA GLY A 49 4.38 9.19 -13.86
C GLY A 49 3.78 8.86 -12.49
N THR A 50 3.25 7.64 -12.36
CA THR A 50 2.66 7.07 -11.14
C THR A 50 3.66 6.18 -10.40
N ILE A 51 3.33 5.86 -9.16
CA ILE A 51 4.11 5.00 -8.28
C ILE A 51 3.17 4.01 -7.58
N PRO A 52 3.59 2.74 -7.37
CA PRO A 52 4.91 2.19 -7.67
C PRO A 52 5.22 2.03 -9.16
N PHE A 53 6.50 1.86 -9.44
CA PHE A 53 6.99 1.19 -10.65
C PHE A 53 8.13 0.28 -10.22
N MET A 54 8.06 -0.99 -10.61
CA MET A 54 9.06 -1.99 -10.26
C MET A 54 9.68 -2.56 -11.53
N ILE A 55 11.00 -2.74 -11.50
CA ILE A 55 11.79 -3.39 -12.54
C ILE A 55 12.48 -4.60 -11.94
N ASP A 56 12.35 -5.76 -12.60
CA ASP A 56 13.07 -6.99 -12.30
C ASP A 56 13.49 -7.67 -13.60
N GLY A 57 14.74 -7.45 -14.01
CA GLY A 57 15.22 -7.86 -15.33
C GLY A 57 14.43 -7.15 -16.44
N GLU A 58 13.76 -7.92 -17.28
CA GLU A 58 12.88 -7.39 -18.35
C GLU A 58 11.46 -7.08 -17.84
N THR A 59 11.09 -7.57 -16.66
CA THR A 59 9.76 -7.36 -16.06
C THR A 59 9.62 -5.92 -15.59
N LYS A 60 8.52 -5.26 -16.00
CA LYS A 60 8.14 -3.90 -15.57
C LYS A 60 6.70 -3.90 -15.10
N MET A 61 6.43 -3.39 -13.90
CA MET A 61 5.10 -3.45 -13.27
C MET A 61 4.72 -2.13 -12.59
N THR A 62 3.46 -1.75 -12.70
CA THR A 62 2.87 -0.53 -12.08
C THR A 62 1.90 -0.84 -10.95
N GLU A 63 1.26 -2.01 -10.97
CA GLU A 63 0.18 -2.35 -10.04
C GLU A 63 0.73 -2.86 -8.71
N SER A 64 0.52 -2.11 -7.64
CA SER A 64 1.14 -2.38 -6.33
C SER A 64 0.80 -3.75 -5.72
N SER A 65 -0.46 -4.18 -5.78
CA SER A 65 -0.89 -5.51 -5.32
C SER A 65 -0.40 -6.62 -6.23
N GLY A 66 -0.39 -6.38 -7.55
CA GLY A 66 0.21 -7.26 -8.55
C GLY A 66 1.71 -7.47 -8.34
N ILE A 67 2.45 -6.42 -8.00
CA ILE A 67 3.88 -6.51 -7.65
C ILE A 67 4.06 -7.39 -6.41
N CYS A 68 3.25 -7.22 -5.36
CA CYS A 68 3.35 -8.08 -4.17
C CYS A 68 3.11 -9.56 -4.52
N TYR A 69 2.08 -9.85 -5.33
CA TYR A 69 1.80 -11.21 -5.80
C TYR A 69 2.96 -11.76 -6.64
N TYR A 70 3.47 -10.98 -7.60
CA TYR A 70 4.61 -11.34 -8.43
C TYR A 70 5.83 -11.71 -7.59
N LEU A 71 6.22 -10.86 -6.63
CA LEU A 71 7.38 -11.10 -5.77
C LEU A 71 7.23 -12.41 -5.00
N GLY A 72 6.07 -12.63 -4.39
CA GLY A 72 5.79 -13.84 -3.61
C GLY A 72 5.77 -15.11 -4.45
N THR A 73 5.21 -15.06 -5.67
CA THR A 73 5.17 -16.22 -6.57
C THR A 73 6.53 -16.48 -7.22
N ARG A 74 7.23 -15.43 -7.67
CA ARG A 74 8.48 -15.53 -8.44
C ARG A 74 9.69 -15.94 -7.59
N TYR A 75 9.73 -15.46 -6.34
CA TYR A 75 10.84 -15.70 -5.40
C TYR A 75 10.42 -16.57 -4.21
N GLY A 76 9.24 -17.18 -4.28
CA GLY A 76 8.81 -18.20 -3.32
C GLY A 76 9.65 -19.49 -3.41
N PRO A 77 9.26 -20.53 -2.64
CA PRO A 77 8.04 -20.63 -1.85
C PRO A 77 8.05 -19.70 -0.63
N THR A 78 6.89 -19.11 -0.32
CA THR A 78 6.70 -18.22 0.82
C THR A 78 5.31 -18.42 1.42
N PRO A 79 5.14 -18.30 2.75
CA PRO A 79 3.81 -18.32 3.34
C PRO A 79 2.93 -17.13 2.93
N LEU A 80 3.52 -16.09 2.32
CA LEU A 80 2.81 -14.87 1.95
C LEU A 80 1.86 -15.04 0.74
N VAL A 81 2.04 -16.11 -0.05
CA VAL A 81 1.18 -16.41 -1.19
C VAL A 81 0.39 -17.68 -0.92
N VAL A 82 -0.92 -17.61 -1.14
CA VAL A 82 -1.81 -18.77 -1.08
C VAL A 82 -1.80 -19.44 -2.46
N GLY A 83 -1.49 -20.74 -2.50
CA GLY A 83 -1.43 -21.53 -3.73
C GLY A 83 -2.81 -21.94 -4.22
N MET A 84 -2.93 -22.28 -5.50
CA MET A 84 -4.22 -22.61 -6.12
C MET A 84 -4.93 -23.84 -5.54
N ASP A 85 -4.17 -24.77 -4.96
CA ASP A 85 -4.69 -25.98 -4.33
C ASP A 85 -5.15 -25.75 -2.88
N ASP A 86 -4.87 -24.59 -2.30
CA ASP A 86 -5.30 -24.21 -0.95
C ASP A 86 -6.77 -23.72 -0.99
N PRO A 87 -7.67 -24.25 -0.15
CA PRO A 87 -9.07 -23.80 -0.08
C PRO A 87 -9.24 -22.29 0.15
N ALA A 88 -8.25 -21.62 0.76
CA ALA A 88 -8.26 -20.19 1.00
C ALA A 88 -7.88 -19.35 -0.23
N TYR A 89 -7.50 -19.96 -1.36
CA TYR A 89 -7.03 -19.25 -2.55
C TYR A 89 -8.02 -18.21 -3.07
N GLY A 90 -9.31 -18.56 -3.12
CA GLY A 90 -10.37 -17.63 -3.53
C GLY A 90 -10.49 -16.41 -2.60
N ALA A 91 -10.39 -16.63 -1.29
CA ALA A 91 -10.41 -15.54 -0.31
C ALA A 91 -9.15 -14.66 -0.42
N PHE A 92 -7.99 -15.25 -0.64
CA PHE A 92 -6.74 -14.54 -0.87
C PHE A 92 -6.83 -13.62 -2.09
N LEU A 93 -7.27 -14.14 -3.25
CA LEU A 93 -7.46 -13.32 -4.45
C LEU A 93 -8.47 -12.20 -4.20
N ASN A 94 -9.59 -12.50 -3.56
CA ASN A 94 -10.60 -11.50 -3.26
C ASN A 94 -10.02 -10.34 -2.44
N TRP A 95 -9.24 -10.63 -1.38
CA TRP A 95 -8.59 -9.57 -0.59
C TRP A 95 -7.49 -8.81 -1.34
N MET A 96 -6.74 -9.49 -2.21
CA MET A 96 -5.72 -8.85 -3.05
C MET A 96 -6.34 -7.76 -3.94
N TYR A 97 -7.39 -8.10 -4.70
CA TYR A 97 -8.08 -7.17 -5.58
C TYR A 97 -8.97 -6.15 -4.82
N PHE A 98 -9.59 -6.57 -3.72
CA PHE A 98 -10.39 -5.69 -2.86
C PHE A 98 -9.58 -4.48 -2.39
N SER A 99 -8.30 -4.66 -2.11
CA SER A 99 -7.42 -3.60 -1.63
C SER A 99 -7.38 -2.39 -2.56
N ASP A 100 -7.39 -2.58 -3.88
CA ASP A 100 -7.32 -1.52 -4.89
C ASP A 100 -8.69 -1.12 -5.42
N ALA A 101 -9.49 -2.09 -5.84
CA ALA A 101 -10.77 -1.85 -6.49
C ALA A 101 -11.84 -1.31 -5.52
N THR A 102 -11.74 -1.67 -4.24
CA THR A 102 -12.81 -1.40 -3.27
C THR A 102 -12.35 -0.54 -2.11
N LEU A 103 -11.23 -0.89 -1.46
CA LEU A 103 -10.83 -0.25 -0.19
C LEU A 103 -10.07 1.06 -0.38
N THR A 104 -9.04 1.07 -1.22
CA THR A 104 -8.17 2.26 -1.37
C THR A 104 -8.77 3.31 -2.30
N PHE A 105 -9.57 2.90 -3.29
CA PHE A 105 -10.14 3.82 -4.28
C PHE A 105 -10.83 5.04 -3.66
N PRO A 106 -11.74 4.91 -2.68
CA PRO A 106 -12.39 6.08 -2.10
C PRO A 106 -11.42 7.06 -1.41
N GLN A 107 -10.36 6.55 -0.78
CA GLN A 107 -9.34 7.37 -0.14
C GLN A 107 -8.60 8.27 -1.14
N THR A 108 -8.50 7.85 -2.42
CA THR A 108 -7.87 8.68 -3.45
C THR A 108 -8.64 9.96 -3.73
N LEU A 109 -9.98 9.92 -3.64
CA LEU A 109 -10.85 11.08 -3.81
C LEU A 109 -10.79 11.99 -2.57
N VAL A 110 -10.77 11.39 -1.37
CA VAL A 110 -10.53 12.12 -0.12
C VAL A 110 -9.23 12.91 -0.22
N LEU A 111 -8.13 12.22 -0.52
CA LEU A 111 -6.80 12.81 -0.63
C LEU A 111 -6.74 13.90 -1.72
N ARG A 112 -7.33 13.64 -2.90
CA ARG A 112 -7.35 14.58 -4.01
C ARG A 112 -8.03 15.89 -3.62
N TYR A 113 -9.27 15.83 -3.14
CA TYR A 113 -10.09 17.01 -2.92
C TYR A 113 -9.89 17.68 -1.56
N SER A 114 -9.16 17.05 -0.64
CA SER A 114 -8.77 17.68 0.63
C SER A 114 -7.34 18.24 0.65
N GLN A 115 -6.40 17.65 -0.11
CA GLN A 115 -4.98 17.98 0.01
C GLN A 115 -4.30 18.31 -1.33
N LEU A 116 -4.55 17.53 -2.38
CA LEU A 116 -3.73 17.60 -3.61
C LEU A 116 -4.22 18.60 -4.66
N GLU A 117 -5.50 18.91 -4.70
CA GLU A 117 -5.99 20.02 -5.52
C GLU A 117 -5.58 21.36 -4.89
N PRO A 118 -5.28 22.38 -5.73
CA PRO A 118 -5.20 23.77 -5.30
C PRO A 118 -6.44 24.17 -4.50
N GLU A 119 -6.28 25.13 -3.59
CA GLU A 119 -7.30 25.50 -2.62
C GLU A 119 -8.66 25.80 -3.27
N GLU A 120 -8.65 26.50 -4.40
CA GLU A 120 -9.84 26.87 -5.16
C GLU A 120 -10.56 25.68 -5.83
N ARG A 121 -9.90 24.52 -5.96
CA ARG A 121 -10.48 23.28 -6.52
C ARG A 121 -10.72 22.20 -5.47
N ARG A 122 -10.43 22.47 -4.19
CA ARG A 122 -10.77 21.56 -3.10
C ARG A 122 -12.29 21.47 -2.97
N ASN A 123 -12.77 20.27 -2.62
CA ASN A 123 -14.19 20.00 -2.50
C ASN A 123 -14.46 19.20 -1.22
N PRO A 124 -14.81 19.88 -0.11
CA PRO A 124 -15.05 19.23 1.18
C PRO A 124 -16.21 18.24 1.17
N GLN A 125 -17.25 18.49 0.37
CA GLN A 125 -18.40 17.59 0.25
C GLN A 125 -17.96 16.25 -0.37
N VAL A 126 -17.25 16.29 -1.50
CA VAL A 126 -16.73 15.08 -2.16
C VAL A 126 -15.77 14.34 -1.22
N ALA A 127 -14.87 15.05 -0.55
CA ALA A 127 -13.96 14.43 0.41
C ALA A 127 -14.74 13.74 1.56
N GLY A 128 -15.78 14.38 2.10
CA GLY A 128 -16.62 13.81 3.16
C GLY A 128 -17.42 12.60 2.71
N ASP A 129 -18.01 12.63 1.52
CA ASP A 129 -18.81 11.51 1.00
C ASP A 129 -17.94 10.28 0.69
N TYR A 130 -16.76 10.49 0.10
CA TYR A 130 -15.83 9.39 -0.16
C TYR A 130 -15.14 8.88 1.11
N ALA A 131 -14.99 9.71 2.15
CA ALA A 131 -14.58 9.23 3.47
C ALA A 131 -15.63 8.28 4.07
N LYS A 132 -16.92 8.63 4.01
CA LYS A 132 -18.01 7.73 4.41
C LYS A 132 -18.03 6.45 3.57
N TRP A 133 -17.75 6.56 2.27
CA TRP A 133 -17.66 5.39 1.39
C TRP A 133 -16.51 4.45 1.81
N PHE A 134 -15.32 4.99 2.07
CA PHE A 134 -14.21 4.20 2.62
C PHE A 134 -14.62 3.46 3.90
N LEU A 135 -15.22 4.16 4.87
CA LEU A 135 -15.68 3.55 6.12
C LEU A 135 -16.75 2.48 5.89
N GLY A 136 -17.64 2.67 4.91
CA GLY A 136 -18.61 1.66 4.50
C GLY A 136 -17.95 0.38 3.96
N ARG A 137 -16.84 0.49 3.23
CA ARG A 137 -16.06 -0.66 2.75
C ARG A 137 -15.21 -1.30 3.85
N LEU A 138 -14.70 -0.48 4.78
CA LEU A 138 -13.90 -0.92 5.92
C LEU A 138 -14.66 -1.90 6.83
N ARG A 139 -16.00 -1.88 6.82
CA ARG A 139 -16.85 -2.89 7.50
C ARG A 139 -16.51 -4.33 7.12
N ALA A 140 -16.05 -4.59 5.89
CA ALA A 140 -15.62 -5.92 5.49
C ALA A 140 -14.37 -6.37 6.26
N VAL A 141 -13.41 -5.46 6.46
CA VAL A 141 -12.19 -5.71 7.26
C VAL A 141 -12.58 -5.88 8.73
N GLU A 142 -13.42 -5.00 9.27
CA GLU A 142 -13.90 -5.08 10.66
C GLU A 142 -14.59 -6.40 10.98
N ALA A 143 -15.40 -6.92 10.06
CA ALA A 143 -16.06 -8.21 10.21
C ALA A 143 -15.07 -9.38 10.10
N ALA A 144 -14.15 -9.31 9.13
CA ALA A 144 -13.14 -10.36 8.93
C ALA A 144 -12.19 -10.49 10.13
N THR A 145 -11.82 -9.37 10.75
CA THR A 145 -10.88 -9.35 11.87
C THR A 145 -11.54 -9.45 13.24
N ALA A 146 -12.86 -9.66 13.31
CA ALA A 146 -13.59 -9.87 14.56
C ALA A 146 -13.17 -11.17 15.27
N ASN A 147 -12.93 -12.23 14.50
CA ASN A 147 -12.59 -13.55 15.03
C ASN A 147 -11.31 -14.13 14.40
N ALA A 148 -10.54 -13.32 13.67
CA ALA A 148 -9.32 -13.76 13.01
C ALA A 148 -8.22 -12.70 13.13
N GLU A 149 -6.98 -13.16 13.26
CA GLU A 149 -5.84 -12.26 13.34
C GLU A 149 -5.43 -11.69 11.97
N ASN A 150 -5.72 -12.43 10.89
CA ASN A 150 -5.35 -12.17 9.50
C ASN A 150 -6.57 -12.30 8.58
N LEU A 151 -6.49 -11.75 7.37
CA LEU A 151 -7.63 -11.67 6.46
C LEU A 151 -8.06 -12.99 5.81
N CYS A 152 -7.12 -13.92 5.61
CA CYS A 152 -7.40 -15.21 5.00
C CYS A 152 -6.37 -16.28 5.41
N ALA A 153 -6.65 -17.54 5.05
CA ALA A 153 -5.74 -18.69 5.24
C ALA A 153 -5.25 -18.94 6.68
N GLY A 154 -5.86 -18.30 7.69
CA GLY A 154 -5.46 -18.43 9.10
C GLY A 154 -4.06 -17.91 9.43
N ARG A 155 -3.42 -17.17 8.52
CA ARG A 155 -2.02 -16.72 8.64
C ARG A 155 -1.80 -15.39 7.91
N PHE A 156 -0.69 -14.72 8.21
CA PHE A 156 -0.31 -13.49 7.52
C PHE A 156 0.07 -13.78 6.06
N THR A 157 -0.52 -13.03 5.12
CA THR A 157 -0.31 -13.17 3.69
C THR A 157 -0.12 -11.81 3.01
N ALA A 158 0.20 -11.80 1.71
CA ALA A 158 0.24 -10.57 0.92
C ALA A 158 -1.10 -9.81 0.92
N ALA A 159 -2.23 -10.50 1.17
CA ALA A 159 -3.53 -9.85 1.35
C ALA A 159 -3.51 -8.86 2.51
N ASP A 160 -2.85 -9.21 3.62
CA ASP A 160 -2.70 -8.35 4.80
C ASP A 160 -1.80 -7.14 4.50
N ILE A 161 -0.74 -7.32 3.70
CA ILE A 161 0.16 -6.23 3.26
C ILE A 161 -0.61 -5.20 2.43
N VAL A 162 -1.34 -5.65 1.41
CA VAL A 162 -2.00 -4.73 0.46
C VAL A 162 -3.18 -4.00 1.11
N ASN A 163 -3.92 -4.66 2.00
CA ASN A 163 -5.01 -4.03 2.75
C ASN A 163 -4.48 -3.19 3.92
N GLY A 164 -3.41 -3.61 4.59
CA GLY A 164 -2.74 -2.85 5.64
C GLY A 164 -2.26 -1.47 5.18
N TYR A 165 -1.81 -1.35 3.93
CA TYR A 165 -1.51 -0.02 3.36
C TYR A 165 -2.72 0.93 3.35
N ALA A 166 -3.93 0.44 3.09
CA ALA A 166 -5.12 1.30 3.12
C ALA A 166 -5.36 1.85 4.54
N LEU A 167 -5.03 1.07 5.58
CA LEU A 167 -5.09 1.49 6.97
C LEU A 167 -4.00 2.52 7.29
N ARG A 168 -2.77 2.29 6.81
CA ARG A 168 -1.67 3.27 6.87
C ARG A 168 -2.08 4.61 6.22
N LEU A 169 -2.64 4.56 5.01
CA LEU A 169 -3.10 5.74 4.30
C LEU A 169 -4.21 6.45 5.07
N ALA A 170 -5.16 5.72 5.66
CA ALA A 170 -6.22 6.30 6.49
C ALA A 170 -5.66 7.08 7.69
N GLY A 171 -4.57 6.61 8.32
CA GLY A 171 -3.83 7.38 9.32
C GLY A 171 -3.30 8.69 8.76
N ASN A 172 -2.60 8.62 7.63
CA ASN A 172 -1.99 9.78 6.97
C ASN A 172 -3.00 10.85 6.51
N ILE A 173 -4.25 10.47 6.24
CA ILE A 173 -5.30 11.39 5.78
C ILE A 173 -6.39 11.66 6.84
N GLY A 174 -6.15 11.29 8.10
CA GLY A 174 -7.00 11.65 9.23
C GLY A 174 -8.30 10.83 9.37
N LEU A 175 -8.40 9.67 8.73
CA LEU A 175 -9.55 8.76 8.80
C LEU A 175 -9.39 7.64 9.84
N ALA A 176 -8.19 7.41 10.38
CA ALA A 176 -7.95 6.35 11.37
C ALA A 176 -8.73 6.52 12.69
N LYS A 177 -9.15 7.75 13.01
CA LYS A 177 -9.98 8.05 14.20
C LYS A 177 -11.33 7.32 14.17
N ASP A 178 -11.83 6.98 12.98
CA ASP A 178 -13.15 6.38 12.76
C ASP A 178 -13.08 4.84 12.58
N PHE A 179 -11.92 4.23 12.83
CA PHE A 179 -11.79 2.77 12.79
C PHE A 179 -12.70 2.09 13.82
N GLY A 180 -13.14 0.86 13.53
CA GLY A 180 -13.75 0.00 14.54
C GLY A 180 -12.70 -0.64 15.45
N PRO A 181 -13.11 -1.25 16.57
CA PRO A 181 -12.19 -1.92 17.50
C PRO A 181 -11.36 -3.02 16.83
N ASN A 182 -11.96 -3.82 15.93
CA ASN A 182 -11.26 -4.95 15.32
C ASN A 182 -10.24 -4.48 14.28
N VAL A 183 -10.59 -3.48 13.47
CA VAL A 183 -9.65 -2.84 12.54
C VAL A 183 -8.50 -2.16 13.30
N ARG A 184 -8.78 -1.47 14.42
CA ARG A 184 -7.72 -0.87 15.24
C ARG A 184 -6.76 -1.93 15.77
N ALA A 185 -7.27 -3.01 16.36
CA ALA A 185 -6.44 -4.09 16.89
C ALA A 185 -5.65 -4.81 15.78
N TYR A 186 -6.29 -5.06 14.64
CA TYR A 186 -5.64 -5.62 13.46
C TYR A 186 -4.51 -4.72 12.95
N TRP A 187 -4.77 -3.42 12.80
CA TRP A 187 -3.75 -2.47 12.36
C TRP A 187 -2.55 -2.40 13.31
N ALA A 188 -2.79 -2.39 14.63
CA ALA A 188 -1.72 -2.41 15.62
C ALA A 188 -0.81 -3.64 15.46
N ARG A 189 -1.38 -4.85 15.33
CA ARG A 189 -0.60 -6.07 15.09
C ARG A 189 0.20 -6.02 13.79
N LEU A 190 -0.37 -5.45 12.73
CA LEU A 190 0.35 -5.28 11.47
C LEU A 190 1.58 -4.36 11.63
N GLN A 191 1.48 -3.31 12.44
CA GLN A 191 2.59 -2.38 12.71
C GLN A 191 3.70 -3.00 13.57
N GLU A 192 3.39 -4.03 14.37
CA GLU A 192 4.36 -4.75 15.20
C GLU A 192 5.23 -5.72 14.40
N ARG A 193 4.84 -6.04 13.16
CA ARG A 193 5.61 -6.96 12.31
C ARG A 193 6.97 -6.37 11.98
N GLU A 194 8.02 -7.19 12.11
CA GLU A 194 9.38 -6.75 11.78
C GLU A 194 9.52 -6.29 10.33
N GLY A 195 8.89 -7.00 9.37
CA GLY A 195 8.92 -6.60 7.96
C GLY A 195 8.27 -5.24 7.71
N TYR A 196 7.20 -4.91 8.45
CA TYR A 196 6.59 -3.58 8.40
C TYR A 196 7.54 -2.51 8.94
N GLN A 197 8.14 -2.76 10.10
CA GLN A 197 9.07 -1.83 10.73
C GLN A 197 10.32 -1.60 9.88
N ARG A 198 10.87 -2.65 9.28
CA ARG A 198 11.98 -2.53 8.31
C ARG A 198 11.58 -1.72 7.09
N ALA A 199 10.37 -1.91 6.56
CA ALA A 199 9.89 -1.11 5.42
C ALA A 199 9.75 0.38 5.75
N VAL A 200 9.22 0.71 6.95
CA VAL A 200 9.19 2.10 7.43
C VAL A 200 10.59 2.67 7.58
N ALA A 201 11.52 1.90 8.15
CA ALA A 201 12.91 2.30 8.32
C ALA A 201 13.61 2.51 6.97
N ALA A 202 13.38 1.63 5.99
CA ALA A 202 13.94 1.71 4.64
C ALA A 202 13.43 2.94 3.88
N GLU A 203 12.11 3.20 3.91
CA GLU A 203 11.49 4.41 3.33
C GLU A 203 12.12 5.69 3.90
N ARG A 204 12.23 5.77 5.24
CA ARG A 204 12.85 6.92 5.92
C ARG A 204 14.33 7.08 5.58
N LYS A 205 15.10 5.98 5.66
CA LYS A 205 16.54 5.97 5.38
C LYS A 205 16.82 6.42 3.94
N ALA A 206 16.14 5.81 2.97
CA ALA A 206 16.32 6.15 1.56
C ALA A 206 15.92 7.60 1.25
N GLY A 207 14.84 8.11 1.88
CA GLY A 207 14.45 9.52 1.75
C GLY A 207 15.56 10.48 2.18
N VAL A 208 16.23 10.20 3.31
CA VAL A 208 17.36 10.98 3.81
C VAL A 208 18.58 10.84 2.89
N GLU A 209 18.99 9.61 2.56
CA GLU A 209 20.19 9.34 1.76
C GLU A 209 20.09 9.91 0.33
N GLN A 210 18.88 9.95 -0.23
CA GLN A 210 18.62 10.45 -1.58
C GLN A 210 18.13 11.91 -1.60
N ASN A 211 18.11 12.58 -0.44
CA ASN A 211 17.69 13.97 -0.28
C ASN A 211 16.28 14.27 -0.83
N VAL A 212 15.34 13.34 -0.60
CA VAL A 212 13.92 13.50 -0.96
C VAL A 212 13.12 13.85 0.29
N ALA A 213 12.50 15.03 0.30
CA ALA A 213 11.73 15.51 1.44
C ALA A 213 10.53 14.59 1.75
N PRO A 214 10.24 14.32 3.05
CA PRO A 214 9.08 13.53 3.43
C PRO A 214 7.79 14.26 3.05
N ARG A 215 6.82 13.49 2.57
CA ARG A 215 5.50 13.98 2.20
C ARG A 215 4.58 14.02 3.40
N ILE A 216 4.64 12.99 4.25
CA ILE A 216 3.86 12.91 5.48
C ILE A 216 4.72 13.46 6.62
N ARG A 217 4.27 14.53 7.27
CA ARG A 217 4.92 15.05 8.48
C ARG A 217 4.54 14.14 9.66
N ALA A 218 5.54 13.68 10.41
CA ALA A 218 5.36 12.91 11.63
C ALA A 218 4.67 13.73 12.73
#